data_AF-A0AAW9J3A2-F1
#
_entry.id   AF-A0AAW9J3A2-F1
#
_cell.length_a   1.000
_cell.length_b   1.000
_cell.length_c   1.000
_cell.angle_alpha   90.00
_cell.angle_beta   90.00
_cell.angle_gamma   90.00
#
_symmetry.space_group_name_H-M   'P 1'
#
loop_
_entity.id
_entity.type
_entity.pdbx_description
1 polymer ?
#
loop_
_entity_poly.entity_id
_entity_poly.type
_entity_poly.pdbx_seq_one_letter_code
_entity_poly.pdbx_strand_id
1 'polypeptide(L)'
;IKPLIDSSLIMMDNMRLNEGEKLKEDILSKLNEIESLVYKIEEIADTVPNTYKKKLENKLKDLLDGIEIDEARIAQEIAIIADKSAVDEEITRLKSHLNQMRETFNEEGQIGRKLDFIIQEMNREANTIASKSSDMNMT
;
A
#
# COMPACT_ATOMS: atom_id res chain seq x y z
N ILE A 1 -49.84 19.57 -5.03
CA ILE A 1 -48.86 19.27 -3.95
C ILE A 1 -48.26 17.88 -4.12
N LYS A 2 -49.05 16.80 -4.09
CA LYS A 2 -48.55 15.42 -4.28
C LYS A 2 -47.67 15.21 -5.55
N PRO A 3 -48.06 15.67 -6.76
CA PRO A 3 -47.23 15.48 -7.96
C PRO A 3 -45.90 16.25 -7.93
N LEU A 4 -45.88 17.40 -7.23
CA LEU A 4 -44.67 18.20 -7.04
C LEU A 4 -43.70 17.52 -6.06
N ILE A 5 -44.22 16.93 -4.97
CA ILE A 5 -43.41 16.17 -4.02
C ILE A 5 -42.81 14.94 -4.69
N ASP A 6 -43.62 14.18 -5.44
CA ASP A 6 -43.16 12.98 -6.14
C ASP A 6 -42.06 13.32 -7.17
N SER A 7 -42.24 14.41 -7.92
CA SER A 7 -41.23 14.90 -8.86
C SER A 7 -39.93 15.30 -8.15
N SER A 8 -40.00 15.98 -7.00
CA SER A 8 -38.82 16.38 -6.24
C SER A 8 -38.06 15.19 -5.66
N LEU A 9 -38.77 14.15 -5.21
CA LEU A 9 -38.15 12.90 -4.71
C LEU A 9 -37.38 12.18 -5.83
N ILE A 10 -37.97 12.06 -7.01
CA ILE A 10 -37.32 11.46 -8.18
C ILE A 10 -36.07 12.25 -8.58
N MET A 11 -36.15 13.58 -8.61
CA MET A 11 -35.00 14.43 -8.90
C MET A 11 -33.87 14.24 -7.88
N MET A 12 -34.20 14.16 -6.59
CA MET A 12 -33.23 13.96 -5.52
C MET A 12 -32.53 12.60 -5.63
N ASP A 13 -33.27 11.52 -5.86
CA ASP A 13 -32.67 10.18 -6.01
C ASP A 13 -31.79 10.09 -7.27
N ASN A 14 -32.21 10.68 -8.39
CA ASN A 14 -31.38 10.74 -9.59
C ASN A 14 -30.08 11.51 -9.36
N MET A 15 -30.12 12.62 -8.60
CA MET A 15 -28.91 13.36 -8.23
C MET A 15 -27.98 12.51 -7.37
N ARG A 16 -28.52 11.80 -6.37
CA ARG A 16 -27.74 10.91 -5.49
C ARG A 16 -27.06 9.77 -6.26
N LEU A 17 -27.76 9.15 -7.20
CA LEU A 17 -27.20 8.08 -8.03
C LEU A 17 -26.07 8.62 -8.92
N ASN A 18 -26.28 9.75 -9.58
CA ASN A 18 -25.26 10.38 -10.42
C ASN A 18 -24.00 10.79 -9.63
N GLU A 19 -24.17 11.30 -8.42
CA GLU A 19 -23.04 11.62 -7.54
C GLU A 19 -22.30 10.35 -7.09
N GLY A 20 -23.06 9.31 -6.71
CA GLY A 20 -22.50 8.02 -6.29
C GLY A 20 -21.66 7.35 -7.39
N GLU A 21 -22.14 7.33 -8.62
CA GLU A 21 -21.39 6.79 -9.77
C GLU A 21 -20.08 7.55 -10.00
N LYS A 22 -20.11 8.89 -9.97
CA LYS A 22 -18.89 9.71 -10.12
C LYS A 22 -17.88 9.46 -9.00
N LEU A 23 -18.35 9.33 -7.75
CA LEU A 23 -17.48 9.02 -6.62
C LEU A 23 -16.88 7.61 -6.74
N LYS A 24 -17.66 6.63 -7.21
CA LYS A 24 -17.17 5.28 -7.49
C LYS A 24 -16.08 5.30 -8.55
N GLU A 25 -16.28 6.01 -9.66
CA GLU A 25 -15.28 6.16 -10.72
C GLU A 25 -13.97 6.79 -10.20
N ASP A 26 -14.07 7.89 -9.44
CA ASP A 26 -12.91 8.55 -8.84
C ASP A 26 -12.13 7.62 -7.90
N ILE A 27 -12.84 6.90 -7.02
CA ILE A 27 -12.22 5.94 -6.09
C ILE A 27 -11.55 4.80 -6.87
N LEU A 28 -12.21 4.22 -7.89
CA LEU A 28 -11.62 3.15 -8.70
C LEU A 28 -10.35 3.61 -9.43
N SER A 29 -10.31 4.86 -9.89
CA SER A 29 -9.09 5.45 -10.47
C SER A 29 -7.96 5.53 -9.44
N LYS A 30 -8.25 6.03 -8.24
CA LYS A 30 -7.27 6.09 -7.14
C LYS A 30 -6.77 4.71 -6.75
N LEU A 31 -7.62 3.69 -6.75
CA LEU A 31 -7.20 2.30 -6.48
C LEU A 31 -6.19 1.81 -7.53
N ASN A 32 -6.36 2.14 -8.82
CA ASN A 32 -5.38 1.81 -9.86
C ASN A 32 -4.03 2.51 -9.63
N GLU A 33 -4.06 3.78 -9.22
CA GLU A 33 -2.85 4.54 -8.90
C GLU A 33 -2.11 3.93 -7.71
N ILE A 34 -2.83 3.62 -6.63
CA ILE A 34 -2.26 2.95 -5.45
C ILE A 34 -1.67 1.60 -5.84
N GLU A 35 -2.37 0.80 -6.63
CA GLU A 35 -1.87 -0.50 -7.11
C GLU A 35 -0.56 -0.36 -7.89
N SER A 36 -0.47 0.64 -8.78
CA SER A 36 0.78 0.94 -9.50
C SER A 36 1.93 1.33 -8.55
N LEU A 37 1.64 2.11 -7.50
CA LEU A 37 2.64 2.46 -6.49
C LEU A 37 3.08 1.24 -5.67
N VAL A 38 2.15 0.35 -5.32
CA VAL A 38 2.46 -0.90 -4.61
C VAL A 38 3.41 -1.78 -5.42
N TYR A 39 3.22 -1.88 -6.74
CA TYR A 39 4.16 -2.62 -7.60
C TYR A 39 5.57 -2.00 -7.59
N LYS A 40 5.68 -0.66 -7.61
CA LYS A 40 6.99 0.00 -7.52
C LYS A 40 7.66 -0.24 -6.17
N ILE A 41 6.89 -0.24 -5.08
CA ILE A 41 7.40 -0.54 -3.73
C ILE A 41 7.91 -1.99 -3.67
N GLU A 42 7.17 -2.93 -4.24
CA GLU A 42 7.57 -4.34 -4.33
C GLU A 42 8.90 -4.51 -5.08
N GLU A 43 9.06 -3.86 -6.23
CA GLU A 43 10.34 -3.88 -6.97
C GLU A 43 11.51 -3.32 -6.16
N ILE A 44 11.29 -2.25 -5.37
CA ILE A 44 12.33 -1.69 -4.51
C ILE A 44 12.64 -2.64 -3.36
N ALA A 45 11.62 -3.27 -2.77
CA ALA A 45 11.76 -4.14 -1.59
C ALA A 45 12.71 -5.30 -1.86
N ASP A 46 12.58 -5.93 -3.04
CA ASP A 46 13.46 -6.99 -3.51
C ASP A 46 14.95 -6.56 -3.59
N THR A 47 15.22 -5.27 -3.79
CA THR A 47 16.58 -4.75 -3.92
C THR A 47 17.23 -4.35 -2.60
N VAL A 48 16.45 -4.18 -1.52
CA VAL A 48 16.92 -3.66 -0.23
C VAL A 48 18.07 -4.50 0.37
N PRO A 49 17.99 -5.84 0.44
CA PRO A 49 19.06 -6.66 1.04
C PRO A 49 20.40 -6.50 0.31
N ASN A 50 20.36 -6.49 -1.02
CA ASN A 50 21.55 -6.35 -1.85
C ASN A 50 22.17 -4.95 -1.75
N THR A 51 21.33 -3.92 -1.71
CA THR A 51 21.77 -2.54 -1.56
C THR A 51 22.42 -2.32 -0.19
N TYR A 52 21.83 -2.90 0.86
CA TYR A 52 22.36 -2.82 2.22
C TYR A 52 23.69 -3.56 2.34
N LYS A 53 23.79 -4.77 1.78
CA LYS A 53 25.04 -5.55 1.71
C LYS A 53 26.19 -4.71 1.15
N LYS A 54 26.00 -4.12 -0.04
CA LYS A 54 27.02 -3.26 -0.68
C LYS A 54 27.41 -2.06 0.17
N LYS A 55 26.44 -1.40 0.82
CA LYS A 55 26.72 -0.27 1.73
C LYS A 55 27.55 -0.70 2.93
N LEU A 56 27.24 -1.86 3.53
CA LEU A 56 27.96 -2.40 4.68
C LEU A 56 29.39 -2.80 4.30
N GLU A 57 29.58 -3.52 3.20
CA GLU A 57 30.89 -3.91 2.68
C GLU A 57 31.79 -2.69 2.42
N ASN A 58 31.27 -1.66 1.77
CA ASN A 58 32.03 -0.43 1.51
C ASN A 58 32.44 0.29 2.81
N LYS A 59 31.51 0.45 3.76
CA LYS A 59 31.83 1.07 5.06
C LYS A 59 32.88 0.28 5.84
N LEU A 60 32.79 -1.04 5.82
CA LEU A 60 33.76 -1.91 6.50
C LEU A 60 35.13 -1.80 5.84
N LYS A 61 35.19 -1.78 4.51
CA LYS A 61 36.45 -1.59 3.77
C LYS A 61 37.13 -0.26 4.11
N ASP A 62 36.35 0.82 4.24
CA ASP A 62 36.87 2.14 4.60
C ASP A 62 37.39 2.22 6.04
N LEU A 63 36.79 1.46 6.97
CA LEU A 63 37.12 1.50 8.40
C LEU A 63 38.22 0.53 8.84
N LEU A 64 38.37 -0.59 8.12
CA LEU A 64 39.18 -1.72 8.59
C LEU A 64 40.62 -1.75 8.05
N ASP A 65 41.00 -0.84 7.15
CA ASP A 65 42.39 -0.60 6.71
C ASP A 65 43.21 -1.89 6.41
N GLY A 66 42.56 -2.91 5.84
CA GLY A 66 43.16 -4.20 5.50
C GLY A 66 42.97 -5.35 6.49
N ILE A 67 42.20 -5.16 7.58
CA ILE A 67 41.78 -6.25 8.46
C ILE A 67 40.77 -7.14 7.75
N GLU A 68 40.99 -8.45 7.82
CA GLU A 68 40.11 -9.47 7.23
C GLU A 68 38.72 -9.42 7.87
N ILE A 69 37.69 -9.38 7.03
CA ILE A 69 36.30 -9.26 7.49
C ILE A 69 35.71 -10.65 7.68
N ASP A 70 35.05 -10.88 8.81
CA ASP A 70 34.27 -12.09 9.04
C ASP A 70 32.98 -12.07 8.21
N GLU A 71 32.98 -12.82 7.11
CA GLU A 71 31.84 -12.96 6.21
C GLU A 71 30.59 -13.54 6.90
N ALA A 72 30.77 -14.40 7.91
CA ALA A 72 29.64 -14.99 8.64
C ALA A 72 28.91 -13.92 9.46
N ARG A 73 29.67 -12.98 10.04
CA ARG A 73 29.10 -11.85 10.78
C ARG A 73 28.39 -10.87 9.84
N ILE A 74 28.94 -10.60 8.65
CA ILE A 74 28.25 -9.80 7.62
C ILE A 74 26.92 -10.47 7.23
N ALA A 75 26.93 -11.77 6.93
CA ALA A 75 25.74 -12.49 6.52
C ALA A 75 24.64 -12.45 7.59
N GLN A 76 25.02 -12.57 8.87
CA GLN A 76 24.09 -12.47 10.00
C GLN A 76 23.47 -11.07 10.13
N GLU A 77 24.27 -10.00 9.99
CA GLU A 77 23.75 -8.62 10.01
C GLU A 77 22.80 -8.33 8.84
N ILE A 78 23.13 -8.83 7.64
CA ILE A 78 22.25 -8.70 6.47
C ILE A 78 20.92 -9.42 6.72
N ALA A 79 20.95 -10.63 7.29
CA ALA A 79 19.73 -11.37 7.59
C ALA A 79 18.84 -10.62 8.60
N ILE A 80 19.41 -10.07 9.67
CA ILE A 80 18.67 -9.28 10.67
C ILE A 80 18.02 -8.04 10.03
N ILE A 81 18.71 -7.37 9.11
CA ILE A 81 18.18 -6.18 8.44
C ILE A 81 17.12 -6.56 7.40
N ALA A 82 17.34 -7.63 6.63
CA ALA A 82 16.34 -8.14 5.70
C ALA A 82 15.03 -8.46 6.43
N ASP A 83 15.09 -9.16 7.55
CA ASP A 83 13.90 -9.47 8.37
C ASP A 83 13.22 -8.20 8.91
N LYS A 84 13.99 -7.19 9.34
CA LYS A 84 13.42 -5.93 9.86
C LYS A 84 12.81 -5.04 8.79
N SER A 85 13.35 -5.08 7.57
CA SER A 85 12.92 -4.25 6.44
C SER A 85 11.95 -4.98 5.50
N ALA A 86 11.65 -6.26 5.76
CA ALA A 86 10.71 -7.04 4.97
C ALA A 86 9.29 -6.46 5.08
N VAL A 87 8.73 -6.15 3.91
CA VAL A 87 7.39 -5.57 3.74
C VAL A 87 6.47 -6.46 2.88
N ASP A 88 6.91 -7.66 2.54
CA ASP A 88 6.21 -8.59 1.64
C ASP A 88 4.80 -8.93 2.14
N GLU A 89 4.67 -9.10 3.46
CA GLU A 89 3.39 -9.40 4.09
C GLU A 89 2.43 -8.21 3.97
N GLU A 90 2.90 -7.00 4.28
CA GLU A 90 2.12 -5.77 4.13
C GLU A 90 1.69 -5.52 2.68
N ILE A 91 2.59 -5.73 1.72
CA ILE A 91 2.28 -5.60 0.28
C ILE A 91 1.18 -6.58 -0.12
N THR A 92 1.30 -7.84 0.32
CA THR A 92 0.30 -8.87 0.05
C THR A 92 -1.06 -8.52 0.64
N ARG A 93 -1.08 -8.05 1.90
CA ARG A 93 -2.31 -7.60 2.57
C ARG A 93 -2.92 -6.38 1.87
N LEU A 94 -2.12 -5.39 1.51
CA LEU A 94 -2.58 -4.19 0.80
C LEU A 94 -3.20 -4.54 -0.56
N LYS A 95 -2.56 -5.41 -1.35
CA LYS A 95 -3.13 -5.93 -2.62
C LYS A 95 -4.48 -6.64 -2.40
N SER A 96 -4.59 -7.44 -1.33
CA SER A 96 -5.85 -8.08 -0.96
C SER A 96 -6.93 -7.06 -0.64
N HIS A 97 -6.63 -6.01 0.13
CA HIS A 97 -7.58 -4.95 0.45
C HIS A 97 -8.00 -4.13 -0.78
N LEU A 98 -7.08 -3.85 -1.71
CA LEU A 98 -7.42 -3.21 -2.99
C LEU A 98 -8.47 -4.02 -3.76
N ASN A 99 -8.28 -5.33 -3.87
CA ASN A 99 -9.24 -6.22 -4.53
C ASN A 99 -10.57 -6.27 -3.79
N GLN A 100 -10.57 -6.39 -2.46
CA GLN A 100 -11.79 -6.35 -1.65
C GLN A 100 -12.56 -5.04 -1.83
N MET A 101 -11.86 -3.91 -1.99
CA MET A 101 -12.52 -2.62 -2.24
C MET A 101 -13.23 -2.59 -3.59
N ARG A 102 -12.58 -3.14 -4.65
CA ARG A 102 -13.18 -3.27 -5.99
C ARG A 102 -14.41 -4.19 -5.98
N GLU A 103 -14.32 -5.32 -5.30
CA GLU A 103 -15.43 -6.27 -5.15
C GLU A 103 -16.61 -5.65 -4.39
N THR A 104 -16.33 -4.88 -3.34
CA THR A 104 -17.37 -4.23 -2.52
C THR A 104 -18.22 -3.25 -3.32
N PHE A 105 -17.69 -2.62 -4.38
CA PHE A 105 -18.48 -1.76 -5.27
C PHE A 105 -19.47 -2.50 -6.19
N ASN A 106 -19.41 -3.83 -6.23
CA ASN A 106 -20.33 -4.69 -6.98
C ASN A 106 -21.36 -5.38 -6.06
N GLU A 107 -21.28 -5.17 -4.75
CA GLU A 107 -22.23 -5.73 -3.78
C GLU A 107 -23.54 -4.94 -3.79
N GLU A 108 -24.66 -5.65 -3.59
CA GLU A 108 -25.96 -5.04 -3.40
C GLU A 108 -26.15 -4.60 -1.93
N GLY A 109 -26.87 -3.50 -1.73
CA GLY A 109 -27.21 -2.99 -0.40
C GLY A 109 -26.24 -1.95 0.15
N GLN A 110 -26.14 -1.85 1.48
CA GLN A 110 -25.33 -0.82 2.13
C GLN A 110 -23.86 -1.25 2.24
N ILE A 111 -23.03 -0.71 1.37
CA ILE A 111 -21.59 -1.02 1.31
C ILE A 111 -20.70 -0.04 2.07
N GLY A 112 -21.22 1.13 2.46
CA GLY A 112 -20.42 2.25 2.99
C GLY A 112 -19.58 1.91 4.23
N ARG A 113 -20.14 1.17 5.20
CA ARG A 113 -19.38 0.73 6.40
C ARG A 113 -18.26 -0.24 6.06
N LYS A 114 -18.47 -1.09 5.06
CA LYS A 114 -17.46 -2.05 4.61
C LYS A 114 -16.33 -1.33 3.88
N LEU A 115 -16.66 -0.37 3.01
CA LEU A 115 -15.67 0.50 2.37
C LEU A 115 -14.82 1.26 3.40
N ASP A 116 -15.44 1.79 4.45
CA ASP A 116 -14.74 2.49 5.54
C ASP A 116 -13.77 1.58 6.31
N PHE A 117 -14.16 0.33 6.57
CA PHE A 117 -13.24 -0.65 7.16
C PHE A 117 -12.06 -0.97 6.24
N ILE A 118 -12.32 -1.22 4.96
CA ILE A 118 -11.27 -1.58 4.00
C ILE A 118 -10.25 -0.45 3.84
N ILE A 119 -10.69 0.81 3.76
CA ILE A 119 -9.76 1.95 3.65
C ILE A 119 -8.92 2.14 4.91
N GLN A 120 -9.45 1.83 6.09
CA GLN A 120 -8.69 1.86 7.34
C GLN A 120 -7.59 0.81 7.35
N GLU A 121 -7.89 -0.42 6.93
CA GLU A 121 -6.88 -1.48 6.82
C GLU A 121 -5.84 -1.15 5.74
N MET A 122 -6.25 -0.62 4.57
CA MET A 122 -5.31 -0.15 3.55
C MET A 122 -4.34 0.91 4.10
N ASN A 123 -4.85 1.90 4.83
CA ASN A 123 -4.02 2.92 5.46
C ASN A 123 -3.08 2.33 6.52
N ARG A 124 -3.53 1.32 7.26
CA ARG A 124 -2.68 0.62 8.23
C ARG A 124 -1.49 -0.05 7.54
N GLU A 125 -1.74 -0.81 6.48
CA GLU A 125 -0.68 -1.48 5.72
C GLU A 125 0.30 -0.48 5.09
N ALA A 126 -0.21 0.60 4.49
CA ALA A 126 0.62 1.65 3.92
C ALA A 126 1.55 2.29 4.96
N ASN A 127 1.03 2.57 6.17
CA ASN A 127 1.86 3.10 7.26
C ASN A 127 2.89 2.09 7.77
N THR A 128 2.53 0.80 7.84
CA THR A 128 3.49 -0.25 8.21
C THR A 128 4.61 -0.39 7.19
N ILE A 129 4.31 -0.34 5.89
CA ILE A 129 5.32 -0.28 4.82
C ILE A 129 6.24 0.92 5.04
N ALA A 130 5.68 2.13 5.12
CA ALA A 130 6.46 3.36 5.26
C ALA A 130 7.38 3.37 6.49
N SER A 131 6.93 2.78 7.61
CA SER A 131 7.73 2.69 8.85
C SER A 131 8.81 1.62 8.85
N LYS A 132 8.66 0.56 8.04
CA LYS A 132 9.67 -0.50 7.85
C LYS A 132 10.66 -0.15 6.74
N SER A 133 10.26 0.71 5.81
CA SER A 133 11.08 1.19 4.72
C SER A 133 12.27 2.02 5.21
N SER A 134 13.47 1.50 5.01
CA SER A 134 14.74 2.22 5.23
C SER A 134 15.22 2.99 4.00
N ASP A 135 14.53 2.83 2.86
CA ASP A 135 14.79 3.52 1.60
C ASP A 135 13.86 4.73 1.42
N MET A 136 14.45 5.89 1.14
CA MET A 136 13.75 7.16 0.98
C MET A 136 12.86 7.19 -0.28
N ASN A 137 13.01 6.23 -1.20
CA ASN A 137 12.14 6.07 -2.36
C ASN A 137 10.83 5.31 -2.04
N MET A 138 10.71 4.75 -0.83
CA MET A 138 9.52 4.03 -0.35
C MET A 138 8.72 4.83 0.70
N THR A 139 9.16 6.05 1.03
CA THR A 139 8.51 6.98 1.98
C THR A 139 7.97 8.19 1.23
#